data_AF-A0A7C2P8Q9-F1
#
_entry.id   AF-A0A7C2P8Q9-F1
#
_cell.length_a   1.000
_cell.length_b   1.000
_cell.length_c   1.000
_cell.angle_alpha   90.00
_cell.angle_beta   90.00
_cell.angle_gamma   90.00
#
_symmetry.space_group_name_H-M   'P 1'
#
loop_
_entity.id
_entity.type
_entity.pdbx_description
1 polymer ?
#
loop_
_entity_poly.entity_id
_entity_poly.type
_entity_poly.pdbx_seq_one_letter_code
_entity_poly.pdbx_strand_id
1 'polypeptide(L)' 'MAPYVNDYDIEVFLRQNAGRYPSQVSLIQAAVRSLWPRGAPTGAAERVVRVCLGRSRHVAAAGRITSPLLPR' A
#
# COMPACT_ATOMS: atom_id res chain seq x y z
N MET A 1 17.53 15.11 -11.61
CA MET A 1 16.81 13.83 -11.72
C MET A 1 16.05 13.58 -10.42
N ALA A 2 14.73 13.44 -10.43
CA ALA A 2 14.02 12.89 -9.26
C ALA A 2 14.34 11.39 -9.14
N PRO A 3 14.48 10.83 -7.94
CA PRO A 3 14.70 9.39 -7.78
C PRO A 3 13.57 8.61 -8.47
N TYR A 4 13.94 7.59 -9.25
CA TYR A 4 12.97 6.71 -9.90
C TYR A 4 12.37 5.79 -8.85
N VAL A 5 11.15 6.09 -8.42
CA VAL A 5 10.39 5.27 -7.47
C VAL A 5 9.71 4.14 -8.25
N ASN A 6 10.02 2.90 -7.89
CA ASN A 6 9.42 1.71 -8.48
C ASN A 6 8.36 1.07 -7.54
N ASP A 7 7.71 -0.01 -7.98
CA ASP A 7 6.66 -0.68 -7.18
C ASP A 7 7.22 -1.32 -5.91
N TYR A 8 8.49 -1.74 -5.93
CA TYR A 8 9.18 -2.32 -4.78
C TYR A 8 9.42 -1.26 -3.69
N ASP A 9 9.80 -0.03 -4.03
CA ASP A 9 9.94 1.08 -3.08
C ASP A 9 8.60 1.38 -2.38
N ILE A 10 7.51 1.36 -3.15
CA ILE A 10 6.15 1.52 -2.64
C ILE A 10 5.81 0.38 -1.68
N GLU A 11 6.06 -0.87 -2.07
CA GLU A 11 5.78 -2.03 -1.23
C GLU A 11 6.54 -1.99 0.10
N VAL A 12 7.84 -1.69 0.04
CA VAL A 12 8.70 -1.55 1.23
C VAL A 12 8.16 -0.47 2.15
N PHE A 13 7.82 0.71 1.62
CA PHE A 13 7.24 1.80 2.42
C PHE A 13 5.93 1.36 3.10
N LEU A 14 5.01 0.77 2.33
CA LEU A 14 3.73 0.28 2.87
C LEU A 14 3.95 -0.80 3.93
N ARG A 15 4.97 -1.65 3.81
CA ARG A 15 5.27 -2.71 4.78
C ARG A 15 5.84 -2.18 6.09
N GLN A 16 6.78 -1.26 6.02
CA GLN A 16 7.42 -0.67 7.20
C GLN A 16 6.46 0.21 8.01
N ASN A 17 5.41 0.74 7.37
CA ASN A 17 4.50 1.70 7.97
C ASN A 17 3.07 1.17 8.19
N ALA A 18 2.81 -0.12 7.97
CA ALA A 18 1.48 -0.74 8.00
C ALA A 18 0.71 -0.65 9.34
N GLY A 19 1.33 -0.15 10.42
CA GLY A 19 0.67 0.10 11.71
C GLY A 19 0.96 1.49 12.29
N ARG A 20 1.61 2.37 11.53
CA ARG A 20 1.95 3.74 11.97
C ARG A 20 0.90 4.78 11.61
N TYR A 21 -0.07 4.40 10.80
CA TYR A 21 -1.11 5.29 10.28
C TYR A 21 -2.49 4.78 10.68
N PRO A 22 -3.44 5.68 11.00
CA PRO A 22 -4.76 5.31 11.48
C PRO A 22 -5.65 4.66 10.42
N SER A 23 -5.29 4.77 9.13
CA SER A 23 -6.04 4.18 8.03
C SER A 23 -5.14 3.89 6.82
N GLN A 24 -5.60 3.02 5.92
CA GLN A 24 -4.94 2.78 4.63
C GLN A 24 -4.86 4.04 3.78
N VAL A 25 -5.89 4.89 3.80
CA VAL A 25 -5.91 6.15 3.04
C VAL A 25 -4.80 7.09 3.53
N SER A 26 -4.64 7.23 4.85
CA SER A 26 -3.56 8.03 5.44
C SER A 26 -2.17 7.49 5.09
N LEU A 27 -2.01 6.16 5.10
CA LEU A 27 -0.77 5.49 4.69
C LEU A 27 -0.45 5.75 3.20
N ILE A 28 -1.44 5.68 2.32
CA ILE A 28 -1.28 5.93 0.88
C ILE A 28 -0.88 7.39 0.63
N GLN A 29 -1.54 8.34 1.29
CA GLN A 29 -1.18 9.76 1.17
C GLN A 29 0.25 10.04 1.67
N ALA A 30 0.65 9.41 2.77
CA ALA A 30 2.01 9.51 3.28
C ALA A 30 3.03 8.90 2.31
N ALA A 31 2.74 7.73 1.72
CA ALA A 31 3.59 7.11 0.72
C ALA A 31 3.81 8.02 -0.49
N VAL A 32 2.74 8.65 -1.01
CA VAL A 32 2.84 9.58 -2.14
C VAL A 32 3.71 10.79 -1.78
N ARG A 33 3.53 11.38 -0.59
CA ARG A 33 4.32 12.55 -0.14
C ARG A 33 5.79 12.21 0.14
N SER A 34 6.05 11.06 0.76
CA SER A 34 7.41 10.63 1.14
C SER A 34 8.22 10.14 -0.06
N LEU A 35 7.60 9.42 -0.99
CA LEU A 35 8.29 8.89 -2.16
C LEU A 35 8.49 9.97 -3.24
N TRP A 36 7.61 10.98 -3.29
CA TRP A 36 7.73 12.10 -4.23
C TRP A 36 7.69 13.47 -3.52
N PRO A 37 8.73 13.82 -2.75
CA PRO A 37 8.77 15.08 -1.99
C PRO A 37 8.78 16.33 -2.88
N ARG A 38 9.13 16.19 -4.16
CA ARG A 38 9.18 17.28 -5.16
C ARG A 38 7.96 17.33 -6.08
N GLY A 39 6.89 16.62 -5.73
CA GLY A 39 5.68 16.50 -6.54
C GLY A 39 5.59 15.11 -7.17
N ALA A 40 4.45 14.46 -6.95
CA ALA A 40 4.19 13.12 -7.46
C ALA A 40 3.77 13.18 -8.93
N PRO A 41 4.21 12.23 -9.77
CA PRO A 41 3.72 12.14 -11.14
C PRO A 41 2.23 11.82 -11.17
N THR A 42 1.57 12.18 -12.27
CA THR A 42 0.18 11.79 -12.54
C THR A 42 0.03 10.28 -12.41
N GLY A 43 -0.95 9.84 -11.61
CA GLY A 43 -1.20 8.42 -11.33
C GLY A 43 -0.35 7.79 -10.22
N ALA A 44 0.49 8.56 -9.52
CA ALA A 44 1.26 8.05 -8.36
C ALA A 44 0.36 7.47 -7.26
N ALA A 45 -0.74 8.15 -6.93
CA ALA A 45 -1.70 7.66 -5.95
C ALA A 45 -2.35 6.34 -6.38
N GLU A 46 -2.77 6.25 -7.65
CA GLU A 46 -3.35 5.02 -8.24
C GLU A 46 -2.35 3.87 -8.23
N ARG A 47 -1.07 4.17 -8.48
CA ARG A 47 0.02 3.20 -8.40
C ARG A 47 0.22 2.67 -6.98
N VAL A 48 0.23 3.56 -5.98
CA VAL A 48 0.30 3.16 -4.56
C VAL A 48 -0.92 2.34 -4.14
N VAL A 49 -2.13 2.75 -4.56
CA VAL A 49 -3.37 2.00 -4.33
C VAL A 49 -3.28 0.61 -4.95
N ARG A 50 -2.79 0.50 -6.19
CA ARG A 50 -2.63 -0.79 -6.89
C ARG A 50 -1.70 -1.73 -6.14
N VAL A 51 -0.54 -1.24 -5.68
CA VAL A 51 0.41 -2.05 -4.88
C VAL A 51 -0.20 -2.45 -3.54
N CYS A 52 -0.90 -1.52 -2.87
CA CYS A 52 -1.59 -1.78 -1.61
C CYS A 52 -2.66 -2.88 -1.77
N LEU A 53 -3.51 -2.80 -2.80
CA LEU A 53 -4.53 -3.79 -3.11
C LEU A 53 -3.93 -5.13 -3.57
N GLY A 54 -2.87 -5.10 -4.39
CA GLY A 54 -2.14 -6.29 -4.80
C GLY A 54 -1.64 -7.07 -3.59
N ARG A 55 -1.06 -6.36 -2.60
CA ARG A 55 -0.64 -6.95 -1.34
C ARG A 55 -1.82 -7.51 -0.52
N SER A 56 -2.93 -6.78 -0.42
CA SER A 56 -4.14 -7.30 0.24
C SER A 56 -4.69 -8.57 -0.43
N ARG A 57 -4.66 -8.65 -1.76
CA ARG A 57 -5.05 -9.86 -2.52
C ARG A 57 -4.08 -11.01 -2.30
N HIS A 58 -2.78 -10.76 -2.25
CA HIS A 58 -1.80 -11.79 -1.91
C HIS A 58 -1.97 -12.31 -0.49
N VAL A 59 -2.28 -11.46 0.50
CA VAL A 59 -2.57 -11.89 1.87
C VAL A 59 -3.88 -12.69 1.94
N ALA A 60 -4.90 -12.28 1.19
CA ALA A 60 -6.15 -13.03 1.09
C ALA A 60 -5.96 -14.40 0.42
N ALA A 61 -5.15 -14.46 -0.64
CA ALA A 61 -4.83 -15.69 -1.38
C ALA A 61 -3.84 -16.61 -0.64
N ALA A 62 -2.92 -16.06 0.16
CA ALA A 62 -1.92 -16.79 0.92
C ALA A 62 -2.42 -17.36 2.26
N GLY A 63 -3.73 -17.27 2.54
CA GLY A 63 -4.35 -18.11 3.57
C GLY A 63 -4.54 -17.47 4.95
N ARG A 64 -5.36 -16.41 5.05
CA ARG A 64 -6.16 -16.11 6.26
C ARG A 64 -7.52 -15.50 5.90
N ILE A 65 -8.34 -16.25 5.18
CA ILE A 65 -9.79 -16.25 5.49
C ILE A 65 -9.99 -17.46 6.40
N THR A 66 -9.57 -17.34 7.66
CA THR A 66 -10.26 -18.05 8.74
C THR A 66 -11.59 -17.33 8.89
N SER A 67 -12.56 -17.64 8.02
CA SER A 67 -13.95 -17.28 8.30
C SER A 67 -14.33 -18.01 9.59
N PRO A 68 -14.58 -17.33 10.71
CA PRO A 68 -15.19 -17.98 11.84
C PRO A 68 -16.68 -18.13 11.52
N LEU A 69 -17.15 -19.38 11.48
CA LEU A 69 -18.51 -19.74 11.86
C LEU A 69 -19.64 -19.10 11.01
N LEU A 70 -20.07 -19.81 9.96
CA LEU A 70 -21.49 -19.81 9.60
C LEU A 70 -22.25 -20.51 10.74
N PRO A 71 -23.32 -19.91 11.31
CA PRO A 71 -24.21 -20.63 12.20
C PRO A 71 -24.96 -21.73 11.42
N ARG A 72 -25.26 -22.81 12.16
CA ARG A 72 -25.86 -24.08 11.74
C ARG A 72 -27.14 -23.95 10.93
#